data_AF-A0A8J3HAI5-F1
#
_entry.id   AF-A0A8J3HAI5-F1
#
_cell.length_a   1.000
_cell.length_b   1.000
_cell.length_c   1.000
_cell.angle_alpha   90.00
_cell.angle_beta   90.00
_cell.angle_gamma   90.00
#
_symmetry.space_group_name_H-M   'P 1'
#
loop_
_entity.id
_entity.type
_entity.pdbx_description
1 polymer ?
#
loop_
_entity_poly.entity_id
_entity_poly.type
_entity_poly.pdbx_seq_one_letter_code
_entity_poly.pdbx_strand_id
1 'polypeptide(L)'
;MKRALAAAAVVLATATAGTALATPAQADVLCMTTENAPFYASIDGYGGTGYLFTLSPGRGFRADGWGYNDVYGRNWIRGHGAEHPDRTGWVLHGHTNC
;
A
#
# COMPACT_ATOMS: atom_id res chain seq x y z
N MET A 1 21.04 -46.53 47.00
CA MET A 1 21.93 -46.88 45.86
C MET A 1 21.75 -45.79 44.81
N LYS A 2 22.60 -44.76 44.84
CA LYS A 2 23.65 -44.49 43.82
C LYS A 2 23.16 -44.47 42.36
N ARG A 3 23.13 -43.24 41.83
CA ARG A 3 23.53 -42.81 40.47
C ARG A 3 22.57 -43.11 39.32
N ALA A 4 22.01 -42.05 38.74
CA ALA A 4 22.26 -41.70 37.35
C ALA A 4 21.89 -40.23 37.09
N LEU A 5 22.91 -39.38 37.04
CA LEU A 5 22.84 -38.12 36.32
C LEU A 5 22.70 -38.45 34.84
N ALA A 6 21.66 -37.95 34.19
CA ALA A 6 21.59 -37.88 32.74
C ALA A 6 21.00 -36.52 32.36
N ALA A 7 21.90 -35.64 31.93
CA ALA A 7 21.60 -34.36 31.34
C ALA A 7 20.91 -34.57 29.98
N ALA A 8 19.85 -33.80 29.72
CA ALA A 8 19.40 -33.53 28.37
C ALA A 8 18.86 -32.10 28.34
N ALA A 9 19.72 -31.19 27.90
CA ALA A 9 19.39 -29.81 27.62
C ALA A 9 18.36 -29.76 26.48
N VAL A 10 17.15 -29.33 26.78
CA VAL A 10 16.17 -28.96 25.74
C VAL A 10 16.36 -27.47 25.47
N VAL A 11 16.97 -27.17 24.33
CA VAL A 11 17.18 -25.81 23.83
C VAL A 11 15.82 -25.21 23.47
N LEU A 12 15.52 -24.06 24.08
CA LEU A 12 14.40 -23.19 23.75
C LEU A 12 14.56 -22.71 22.30
N ALA A 13 13.72 -23.20 21.39
CA ALA A 13 13.56 -22.59 20.07
C ALA A 13 12.52 -21.48 20.16
N THR A 14 12.96 -20.27 20.52
CA THR A 14 12.14 -19.06 20.37
C THR A 14 11.98 -18.78 18.87
N ALA A 15 10.80 -19.05 18.32
CA ALA A 15 10.41 -18.59 17.00
C ALA A 15 10.26 -17.05 17.05
N THR A 16 11.32 -16.34 16.67
CA THR A 16 11.25 -14.91 16.38
C THR A 16 10.51 -14.73 15.05
N ALA A 17 9.18 -14.73 15.09
CA ALA A 17 8.38 -14.20 14.01
C ALA A 17 8.62 -12.69 13.96
N GLY A 18 9.46 -12.26 13.01
CA GLY A 18 9.82 -10.86 12.85
C GLY A 18 8.58 -10.00 12.68
N THR A 19 8.35 -9.09 13.61
CA THR A 19 7.44 -7.97 13.41
C THR A 19 8.05 -7.09 12.33
N ALA A 20 7.64 -7.26 11.07
CA ALA A 20 7.88 -6.24 10.07
C ALA A 20 7.19 -4.97 10.56
N LEU A 21 7.97 -4.03 11.08
CA LEU A 21 7.46 -2.74 11.52
C LEU A 21 6.95 -2.03 10.28
N ALA A 22 5.63 -1.90 10.16
CA ALA A 22 5.03 -1.05 9.14
C ALA A 22 5.54 0.37 9.37
N THR A 23 6.42 0.85 8.50
CA THR A 23 6.82 2.26 8.51
C THR A 23 5.57 3.10 8.24
N PRO A 24 5.31 4.17 9.02
CA PRO A 24 4.15 5.01 8.77
C PRO A 24 4.23 5.54 7.34
N ALA A 25 3.18 5.29 6.55
CA ALA A 25 3.10 5.83 5.21
C ALA A 25 3.01 7.36 5.30
N GLN A 26 4.10 8.05 4.95
CA GLN A 26 4.08 9.49 4.75
C GLN A 26 3.24 9.80 3.51
N ALA A 27 2.27 10.69 3.68
CA ALA A 27 1.53 11.29 2.58
C ALA A 27 2.12 12.66 2.34
N ASP A 28 2.47 12.97 1.10
CA ASP A 28 2.92 14.31 0.72
C ASP A 28 1.70 15.23 0.52
N VAL A 29 0.60 14.69 0.02
CA VAL A 29 -0.65 15.41 -0.18
C VAL A 29 -1.84 14.53 0.24
N LEU A 30 -2.77 15.09 1.00
CA LEU A 30 -4.02 14.43 1.37
C LEU A 30 -5.13 14.88 0.41
N CYS A 31 -5.69 13.94 -0.32
CA CYS A 31 -6.79 14.16 -1.25
C CYS A 31 -8.05 13.42 -0.80
N MET A 32 -9.17 13.72 -1.45
CA MET A 32 -10.44 13.00 -1.31
C MET A 32 -10.90 12.46 -2.65
N THR A 33 -11.34 11.21 -2.71
CA THR A 33 -12.01 10.67 -3.91
C THR A 33 -13.35 11.38 -4.11
N THR A 34 -13.60 11.91 -5.30
CA THR A 34 -14.84 12.65 -5.63
C THR A 34 -15.88 11.75 -6.28
N GLU A 35 -15.43 10.68 -6.95
CA GLU A 35 -16.24 9.68 -7.61
C GLU A 35 -15.62 8.28 -7.45
N ASN A 36 -16.26 7.26 -8.03
CA ASN A 36 -15.68 5.93 -8.08
C ASN A 36 -14.34 5.99 -8.82
N ALA A 37 -13.25 5.62 -8.14
CA ALA A 37 -11.91 5.84 -8.66
C ALA A 37 -11.19 4.51 -8.96
N PRO A 38 -11.13 4.07 -10.24
CA PRO A 38 -10.42 2.86 -10.61
C PRO A 38 -8.93 2.98 -10.25
N PHE A 39 -8.41 1.94 -9.62
CA PHE A 39 -7.07 1.92 -9.05
C PHE A 39 -6.20 0.88 -9.73
N TYR A 40 -4.99 1.27 -10.11
CA TYR A 40 -4.11 0.48 -10.97
C TYR A 40 -2.74 0.27 -10.32
N ALA A 41 -2.12 -0.88 -10.61
CA ALA A 41 -0.80 -1.20 -10.07
C ALA A 41 0.33 -0.35 -10.71
N SER A 42 0.19 0.02 -11.98
CA SER A 42 1.23 0.72 -12.74
C SER A 42 0.63 1.62 -13.84
N ILE A 43 1.50 2.29 -14.60
CA ILE A 43 1.19 3.06 -15.80
C ILE A 43 2.17 2.67 -16.92
N ASP A 44 1.68 2.51 -18.15
CA ASP A 44 2.49 2.13 -19.34
C ASP A 44 2.60 3.24 -20.41
N GLY A 45 2.16 4.45 -20.07
CA GLY A 45 2.16 5.60 -20.97
C GLY A 45 0.83 5.84 -21.68
N TYR A 46 -0.02 4.82 -21.84
CA TYR A 46 -1.38 4.96 -22.36
C TYR A 46 -2.43 5.05 -21.25
N GLY A 47 -2.07 4.71 -20.02
CA GLY A 47 -2.90 4.89 -18.84
C GLY A 47 -2.54 3.89 -17.74
N GLY A 48 -3.46 3.72 -16.78
CA GLY A 48 -3.35 2.73 -15.72
C GLY A 48 -3.37 1.30 -16.27
N THR A 49 -2.43 0.48 -15.80
CA THR A 49 -2.33 -0.96 -16.12
C THR A 49 -2.36 -1.80 -14.85
N GLY A 50 -2.86 -3.04 -15.00
CA GLY A 50 -3.03 -3.94 -13.87
C GLY A 50 -4.07 -3.39 -12.88
N TYR A 51 -5.33 -3.30 -13.31
CA TYR A 51 -6.45 -2.95 -12.45
C TYR A 51 -6.43 -3.81 -11.17
N LEU A 52 -6.66 -3.15 -10.03
CA LEU A 52 -6.68 -3.81 -8.72
C LEU A 52 -8.09 -3.83 -8.13
N PHE A 53 -8.68 -2.65 -7.99
CA PHE A 53 -9.99 -2.42 -7.40
C PHE A 53 -10.45 -0.99 -7.74
N THR A 54 -11.63 -0.62 -7.26
CA THR A 54 -12.17 0.74 -7.38
C THR A 54 -12.33 1.31 -5.98
N LEU A 55 -11.76 2.48 -5.73
CA LEU A 55 -11.97 3.22 -4.48
C LEU A 55 -13.35 3.88 -4.49
N SER A 56 -14.01 3.85 -3.33
CA SER A 56 -15.31 4.49 -3.14
C SER A 56 -15.16 6.02 -3.12
N PRO A 57 -16.18 6.78 -3.56
CA PRO A 57 -16.22 8.23 -3.40
C PRO A 57 -16.29 8.65 -1.93
N GLY A 58 -15.86 9.88 -1.65
CA GLY A 58 -15.90 10.47 -0.30
C GLY A 58 -14.93 9.83 0.68
N ARG A 59 -13.88 9.17 0.18
CA ARG A 59 -12.83 8.53 0.99
C ARG A 59 -11.50 9.25 0.83
N GLY A 60 -10.67 9.18 1.87
CA GLY A 60 -9.33 9.77 1.83
C GLY A 60 -8.43 9.02 0.85
N PHE A 61 -7.58 9.77 0.15
CA PHE A 61 -6.50 9.25 -0.67
C PHE A 61 -5.21 9.97 -0.28
N ARG A 62 -4.18 9.19 0.07
CA ARG A 62 -2.87 9.72 0.48
C ARG A 62 -1.94 9.67 -0.72
N ALA A 63 -1.80 10.79 -1.41
CA ALA A 63 -0.88 10.92 -2.52
C ALA A 63 0.56 11.08 -2.01
N ASP A 64 1.50 10.46 -2.71
CA ASP A 64 2.92 10.42 -2.33
C ASP A 64 3.80 11.36 -3.18
N GLY A 65 3.19 12.41 -3.74
CA GLY A 65 3.88 13.44 -4.51
C GLY A 65 4.24 13.03 -5.95
N TRP A 66 4.04 11.76 -6.34
CA TRP A 66 4.30 11.33 -7.72
C TRP A 66 3.09 11.55 -8.62
N GLY A 67 3.35 12.18 -9.76
CA GLY A 67 2.37 12.39 -10.82
C GLY A 67 2.90 11.93 -12.18
N TYR A 68 1.98 11.57 -13.08
CA TYR A 68 2.30 11.19 -14.45
C TYR A 68 1.23 11.72 -15.42
N ASN A 69 1.65 12.30 -16.54
CA ASN A 69 0.75 12.65 -17.63
C ASN A 69 0.90 11.62 -18.75
N ASP A 70 -0.20 10.94 -19.09
CA ASP A 70 -0.19 9.97 -20.18
C ASP A 70 -0.23 10.63 -21.56
N VAL A 71 -0.08 9.82 -22.62
CA VAL A 71 -0.07 10.33 -24.02
C VAL A 71 -1.37 11.01 -24.43
N TYR A 72 -2.46 10.85 -23.66
CA TYR A 72 -3.74 11.51 -23.87
C TYR A 72 -3.89 12.79 -23.02
N GLY A 73 -2.85 13.16 -22.26
CA GLY A 73 -2.86 14.34 -21.41
C GLY A 73 -3.64 14.15 -20.10
N ARG A 74 -4.01 12.93 -19.73
CA ARG A 74 -4.66 12.68 -18.44
C ARG A 74 -3.60 12.66 -17.34
N ASN A 75 -3.88 13.35 -16.25
CA ASN A 75 -3.02 13.36 -15.09
C ASN A 75 -3.37 12.21 -14.13
N TRP A 76 -2.34 11.50 -13.72
CA TRP A 76 -2.41 10.40 -12.76
C TRP A 76 -1.60 10.75 -11.53
N ILE A 77 -2.10 10.38 -10.36
CA ILE A 77 -1.40 10.52 -9.09
C ILE A 77 -1.18 9.14 -8.46
N ARG A 78 -0.02 8.98 -7.83
CA ARG A 78 0.33 7.77 -7.09
C ARG A 78 0.07 7.96 -5.60
N GLY A 79 -0.32 6.89 -4.93
CA GLY A 79 -0.64 6.92 -3.51
C GLY A 79 -1.37 5.66 -3.06
N HIS A 80 -2.08 5.75 -1.93
CA HIS A 80 -2.92 4.68 -1.40
C HIS A 80 -4.23 5.24 -0.84
N GLY A 81 -5.34 4.50 -1.04
CA GLY A 81 -6.65 4.87 -0.53
C GLY A 81 -6.84 4.52 0.93
N ALA A 82 -7.71 5.23 1.64
CA ALA A 82 -8.05 4.94 3.03
C ALA A 82 -8.69 3.55 3.22
N GLU A 83 -9.35 3.03 2.19
CA GLU A 83 -9.96 1.68 2.18
C GLU A 83 -8.91 0.56 2.02
N HIS A 84 -7.76 0.87 1.41
CA HIS A 84 -6.68 -0.06 1.13
C HIS A 84 -5.31 0.60 1.44
N PRO A 85 -5.03 0.91 2.72
CA PRO A 85 -3.87 1.71 3.10
C PRO A 85 -2.53 1.01 2.88
N ASP A 86 -2.54 -0.31 2.74
CA ASP A 86 -1.40 -1.17 2.46
C ASP A 86 -1.09 -1.33 0.97
N ARG A 87 -1.90 -0.74 0.08
CA ARG A 87 -1.75 -0.87 -1.37
C ARG A 87 -1.45 0.46 -2.04
N THR A 88 -0.21 0.60 -2.51
CA THR A 88 0.18 1.70 -3.39
C THR A 88 -0.19 1.39 -4.84
N GLY A 89 -0.62 2.43 -5.56
CA GLY A 89 -1.00 2.36 -6.96
C GLY A 89 -1.37 3.73 -7.50
N TRP A 90 -2.07 3.75 -8.62
CA TRP A 90 -2.36 4.93 -9.42
C TRP A 90 -3.85 5.14 -9.61
N VAL A 91 -4.26 6.40 -9.52
CA VAL A 91 -5.62 6.87 -9.78
C VAL A 91 -5.56 8.10 -10.70
N LEU A 92 -6.60 8.31 -11.51
CA LEU A 92 -6.74 9.56 -12.26
C LEU A 92 -6.92 10.72 -11.28
N HIS A 93 -6.13 11.78 -11.45
CA HIS A 93 -6.19 12.96 -10.61
C HIS A 93 -7.59 13.59 -10.60
N GLY A 94 -8.28 13.57 -11.75
CA GLY A 94 -9.65 14.08 -11.89
C GLY A 94 -10.69 13.36 -11.03
N HIS A 95 -10.42 12.14 -10.55
CA HIS A 95 -11.30 11.41 -9.63
C HIS A 95 -11.01 11.75 -8.16
N THR A 96 -10.10 12.69 -7.92
CA THR A 96 -9.72 13.17 -6.59
C THR A 96 -9.81 14.69 -6.52
N ASN A 97 -9.95 15.20 -5.30
CA ASN A 97 -9.79 16.61 -4.97
C ASN A 97 -8.60 16.73 -4.01
N CYS A 98 -7.52 17.30 -4.53
CA CYS A 98 -6.32 17.75 -3.86
C CYS A 98 -6.21 19.26 -4.14
#